data_AF-A0A2N2PAP8-F1
#
_entry.id   AF-A0A2N2PAP8-F1
#
_cell.length_a   1.000
_cell.length_b   1.000
_cell.length_c   1.000
_cell.angle_alpha   90.00
_cell.angle_beta   90.00
_cell.angle_gamma   90.00
#
_symmetry.space_group_name_H-M   'P 1'
#
loop_
_entity.id
_entity.type
_entity.pdbx_description
1 polymer ?
#
loop_
_entity_poly.entity_id
_entity_poly.type
_entity_poly.pdbx_seq_one_letter_code
_entity_poly.pdbx_strand_id
1 'polypeptide(L)'
;MLDKSEIVVGEPVSLIVTVVNDTSRSPTSNFSAKFFFTEANGVKVMVSAPGELPVRYEGADQRIMYPSVEINLQKGESWREILPLVYDSGAKDGYLFSKPGRYIVSAELTGSILREATPAVVTLPPTAVTVKAAEGNAAAAFKLLAKPEMAKSLQRGMAENEAIANTARKVASDFPDTPYSPYALYLAATWNMRPQAPNYEQAASDFRAMVGRYPNHVMVSPSVFNLVLCSMALKQLDVARDWFWYLRDLDPAYALMRRENPTAAYFYFDHVETAQQRRWWMVEKPWDAPGPDTPQAKKAQPISPEEQ
;
A
#
# COMPACT_ATOMS: atom_id res chain seq x y z
N MET A 1 -11.47 1.95 -8.57
CA MET A 1 -12.05 0.59 -8.74
C MET A 1 -11.85 -0.19 -7.46
N LEU A 2 -12.53 -1.33 -7.28
CA LEU A 2 -12.18 -2.28 -6.20
C LEU A 2 -11.06 -3.21 -6.68
N ASP A 3 -10.20 -3.66 -5.77
CA ASP A 3 -9.15 -4.64 -6.06
C ASP A 3 -9.71 -6.04 -6.36
N LYS A 4 -10.86 -6.38 -5.77
CA LYS A 4 -11.57 -7.65 -5.96
C LYS A 4 -13.07 -7.52 -5.72
N SER A 5 -13.83 -8.47 -6.26
CA SER A 5 -15.29 -8.56 -6.16
C SER A 5 -15.80 -9.87 -5.56
N GLU A 6 -14.89 -10.78 -5.24
CA GLU A 6 -15.19 -12.03 -4.53
C GLU A 6 -14.16 -12.20 -3.41
N ILE A 7 -14.66 -12.40 -2.18
CA ILE A 7 -13.85 -12.50 -0.96
C ILE A 7 -14.44 -13.53 -0.01
N VAL A 8 -13.70 -13.85 1.05
CA VAL A 8 -14.26 -14.53 2.24
C VAL A 8 -14.58 -13.53 3.35
N VAL A 9 -15.42 -13.94 4.31
CA VAL A 9 -15.76 -13.11 5.49
C VAL A 9 -14.51 -12.53 6.15
N GLY A 10 -14.53 -11.23 6.39
CA GLY A 10 -13.45 -10.50 7.07
C GLY A 10 -12.20 -10.24 6.24
N GLU A 11 -12.15 -10.68 4.99
CA GLU A 11 -11.05 -10.34 4.09
C GLU A 11 -11.14 -8.86 3.68
N PRO A 12 -10.06 -8.07 3.84
CA PRO A 12 -10.03 -6.68 3.39
C PRO A 12 -10.32 -6.55 1.89
N VAL A 13 -11.17 -5.59 1.51
CA VAL A 13 -11.29 -5.09 0.12
C VAL A 13 -10.61 -3.73 0.06
N SER A 14 -10.01 -3.36 -1.06
CA SER A 14 -9.40 -2.05 -1.25
C SER A 14 -10.06 -1.27 -2.38
N LEU A 15 -10.35 -0.01 -2.11
CA LEU A 15 -10.64 0.98 -3.14
C LEU A 15 -9.31 1.48 -3.70
N ILE A 16 -9.01 1.12 -4.95
CA ILE A 16 -7.86 1.60 -5.69
C ILE A 16 -8.26 2.89 -6.42
N VAL A 17 -7.61 3.98 -6.05
CA VAL A 17 -7.69 5.26 -6.74
C VAL A 17 -6.47 5.42 -7.62
N THR A 18 -6.69 5.70 -8.91
CA THR A 18 -5.61 6.00 -9.84
C THR A 18 -5.90 7.32 -10.52
N VAL A 19 -4.96 8.25 -10.43
CA VAL A 19 -4.99 9.55 -11.10
C VAL A 19 -3.91 9.51 -12.18
N VAL A 20 -4.28 9.79 -13.42
CA VAL A 20 -3.37 9.74 -14.56
C VAL A 20 -3.39 11.09 -15.26
N ASN A 21 -2.21 11.65 -15.52
CA ASN A 21 -2.10 12.81 -16.40
C ASN A 21 -2.00 12.35 -17.86
N ASP A 22 -3.15 12.03 -18.46
CA ASP A 22 -3.31 11.62 -19.86
C ASP A 22 -3.61 12.80 -20.81
N THR A 23 -3.10 14.00 -20.50
CA THR A 23 -3.39 15.18 -21.33
C THR A 23 -2.78 15.04 -22.73
N SER A 24 -3.62 14.59 -23.67
CA SER A 24 -3.33 14.49 -25.11
C SER A 24 -3.18 15.85 -25.80
N ARG A 25 -3.62 16.96 -25.17
CA ARG A 25 -3.79 18.27 -25.82
C ARG A 25 -2.73 19.33 -25.51
N SER A 26 -1.85 19.13 -24.52
CA SER A 26 -0.72 20.04 -24.32
C SER A 26 0.54 19.27 -23.89
N PRO A 27 1.64 19.36 -24.64
CA PRO A 27 2.88 18.64 -24.33
C PRO A 27 3.62 19.15 -23.08
N THR A 28 3.15 20.24 -22.44
CA THR A 28 3.86 20.90 -21.32
C THR A 28 3.01 21.12 -20.06
N SER A 29 1.78 20.62 -20.00
CA SER A 29 0.90 20.85 -18.84
C SER A 29 1.18 19.86 -17.71
N ASN A 30 1.91 20.32 -16.70
CA ASN A 30 1.89 19.72 -15.37
C ASN A 30 0.44 19.75 -14.86
N PHE A 31 -0.03 18.60 -14.37
CA PHE A 31 -1.31 18.45 -13.70
C PHE A 31 -1.07 18.58 -12.20
N SER A 32 -1.80 19.47 -11.54
CA SER A 32 -1.82 19.52 -10.07
C SER A 32 -3.25 19.32 -9.61
N ALA A 33 -3.45 18.41 -8.65
CA ALA A 33 -4.75 18.19 -8.06
C ALA A 33 -4.65 17.98 -6.55
N LYS A 34 -5.68 18.43 -5.85
CA LYS A 34 -5.78 18.37 -4.39
C LYS A 34 -6.94 17.47 -4.00
N PHE A 35 -6.67 16.51 -3.15
CA PHE A 35 -7.63 15.51 -2.69
C PHE A 35 -7.61 15.35 -1.17
N PHE A 36 -8.71 14.85 -0.62
CA PHE A 36 -8.81 14.45 0.79
C PHE A 36 -9.20 12.96 0.82
N PHE A 37 -8.21 12.07 0.95
CA PHE A 37 -8.41 10.63 0.75
C PHE A 37 -9.01 9.87 1.93
N THR A 38 -9.47 10.55 2.97
CA THR A 38 -10.19 9.89 4.06
C THR A 38 -11.67 9.74 3.76
N GLU A 39 -12.26 8.63 4.20
CA GLU A 39 -13.67 8.26 3.98
C GLU A 39 -14.67 9.25 4.63
N ALA A 40 -14.15 10.07 5.55
CA ALA A 40 -14.86 11.19 6.17
C ALA A 40 -14.95 12.45 5.29
N ASN A 41 -14.08 12.62 4.29
CA ASN A 41 -13.90 13.87 3.54
C ASN A 41 -14.15 13.71 2.03
N GLY A 42 -13.09 13.71 1.23
CA GLY A 42 -13.15 13.76 -0.23
C GLY A 42 -13.46 12.40 -0.87
N VAL A 43 -13.44 11.32 -0.09
CA VAL A 43 -13.91 10.00 -0.52
C VAL A 43 -15.18 9.68 0.25
N LYS A 44 -16.31 9.52 -0.44
CA LYS A 44 -17.57 9.05 0.14
C LYS A 44 -17.82 7.64 -0.32
N VAL A 45 -17.69 6.67 0.58
CA VAL A 45 -18.01 5.27 0.29
C VAL A 45 -19.40 4.94 0.86
N MET A 46 -20.24 4.32 0.04
CA MET A 46 -21.54 3.80 0.45
C MET A 46 -21.52 2.27 0.33
N VAL A 47 -21.97 1.58 1.38
CA VAL A 47 -22.01 0.12 1.44
C VAL A 47 -23.42 -0.32 1.80
N SER A 48 -23.97 -1.25 1.04
CA SER A 48 -25.22 -1.94 1.35
C SER A 48 -24.90 -3.40 1.63
N ALA A 49 -25.14 -3.82 2.87
CA ALA A 49 -25.05 -5.21 3.28
C ALA A 49 -26.25 -6.02 2.76
N PRO A 50 -26.18 -7.37 2.77
CA PRO A 50 -27.25 -8.22 2.26
C PRO A 50 -28.60 -7.94 2.95
N GLY A 51 -29.56 -7.42 2.18
CA GLY A 51 -30.90 -7.09 2.69
C GLY A 51 -30.99 -5.76 3.45
N GLU A 52 -29.92 -4.96 3.47
CA GLU A 52 -29.85 -3.69 4.20
C GLU A 52 -29.76 -2.49 3.24
N LEU A 53 -30.25 -1.33 3.68
CA LEU A 53 -30.13 -0.09 2.91
C LEU A 53 -28.67 0.40 2.85
N PRO A 54 -28.25 1.11 1.79
CA PRO A 54 -26.92 1.67 1.72
C PRO A 54 -26.64 2.66 2.86
N VAL A 55 -25.57 2.43 3.60
CA VAL A 55 -25.06 3.30 4.65
C VAL A 55 -23.71 3.88 4.25
N ARG A 56 -23.38 5.06 4.78
CA ARG A 56 -22.07 5.67 4.57
C ARG A 56 -21.03 4.92 5.41
N TYR A 57 -19.96 4.44 4.76
CA TYR A 57 -18.82 3.86 5.45
C TYR A 57 -17.94 4.97 6.03
N GLU A 58 -17.62 4.87 7.32
CA GLU A 58 -16.84 5.88 8.05
C GLU A 58 -15.43 5.39 8.46
N GLY A 59 -15.14 4.09 8.33
CA GLY A 59 -13.83 3.51 8.65
C GLY A 59 -13.41 3.66 10.12
N ALA A 60 -12.10 3.61 10.37
CA ALA A 60 -11.50 3.63 11.73
C ALA A 60 -11.29 5.01 12.32
N ASP A 61 -11.54 6.05 11.53
CA ASP A 61 -11.02 7.38 11.72
C ASP A 61 -12.17 8.36 11.96
N GLN A 62 -12.07 9.15 13.03
CA GLN A 62 -13.08 10.16 13.36
C GLN A 62 -13.09 11.23 12.27
N ARG A 63 -14.21 11.96 12.11
CA ARG A 63 -14.34 13.12 11.21
C ARG A 63 -13.46 14.29 11.68
N ILE A 64 -12.16 14.14 11.58
CA ILE A 64 -11.16 15.19 11.83
C ILE A 64 -10.73 15.71 10.46
N MET A 65 -10.37 17.00 10.35
CA MET A 65 -9.81 17.52 9.11
C MET A 65 -8.45 16.88 8.86
N TYR A 66 -8.38 16.01 7.86
CA TYR A 66 -7.13 15.42 7.41
C TYR A 66 -6.40 16.37 6.46
N PRO A 67 -5.06 16.34 6.45
CA PRO A 67 -4.29 17.10 5.48
C PRO A 67 -4.69 16.64 4.08
N SER A 68 -4.94 17.61 3.21
CA SER A 68 -5.11 17.34 1.79
C SER A 68 -3.81 16.79 1.20
N VAL A 69 -3.92 15.83 0.29
CA VAL A 69 -2.83 15.40 -0.57
C VAL A 69 -2.85 16.23 -1.84
N GLU A 70 -1.81 17.03 -2.05
CA GLU A 70 -1.54 17.65 -3.34
C GLU A 70 -0.73 16.67 -4.20
N ILE A 71 -1.15 16.48 -5.44
CA ILE A 71 -0.54 15.58 -6.41
C ILE A 71 -0.15 16.40 -7.62
N ASN A 72 1.15 16.47 -7.89
CA ASN A 72 1.70 17.04 -9.12
C ASN A 72 2.14 15.90 -10.02
N LEU A 73 1.56 15.80 -11.22
CA LEU A 73 1.88 14.79 -12.22
C LEU A 73 2.39 15.45 -13.49
N GLN A 74 3.58 15.04 -13.94
CA GLN A 74 4.03 15.30 -15.29
C GLN A 74 3.20 14.50 -16.30
N LYS A 75 3.30 14.87 -17.57
CA LYS A 75 2.61 14.16 -18.65
C LYS A 75 3.04 12.68 -18.66
N GLY A 76 2.06 11.78 -18.68
CA GLY A 76 2.29 10.34 -18.68
C GLY A 76 2.58 9.74 -17.30
N GLU A 77 2.71 10.56 -16.25
CA GLU A 77 2.80 10.06 -14.88
C GLU A 77 1.41 9.70 -14.35
N SER A 78 1.42 8.78 -13.38
CA SER A 78 0.23 8.37 -12.66
C SER A 78 0.53 8.28 -11.18
N TRP A 79 -0.53 8.36 -10.39
CA TRP A 79 -0.49 8.22 -8.94
C TRP A 79 -1.58 7.25 -8.52
N ARG A 80 -1.24 6.34 -7.60
CA ARG A 80 -2.07 5.23 -7.16
C ARG A 80 -2.07 5.15 -5.64
N GLU A 81 -3.27 5.17 -5.08
CA GLU A 81 -3.55 5.03 -3.65
C GLU A 81 -4.48 3.86 -3.40
N ILE A 82 -4.26 3.19 -2.28
CA ILE A 82 -4.98 1.99 -1.87
C ILE A 82 -5.67 2.32 -0.56
N LEU A 83 -6.99 2.42 -0.60
CA LEU A 83 -7.81 2.69 0.57
C LEU A 83 -8.45 1.38 1.04
N PRO A 84 -7.95 0.75 2.12
CA PRO A 84 -8.55 -0.48 2.63
C PRO A 84 -9.95 -0.20 3.18
N LEU A 85 -10.87 -1.13 2.98
CA LEU A 85 -12.24 -1.14 3.50
C LEU A 85 -12.36 -2.37 4.40
N VAL A 86 -12.12 -2.18 5.70
CA VAL A 86 -12.00 -3.28 6.66
C VAL A 86 -12.87 -3.06 7.88
N TYR A 87 -12.75 -1.89 8.52
CA TYR A 87 -13.28 -1.70 9.86
C TYR A 87 -14.67 -1.05 9.86
N ASP A 88 -15.62 -1.69 10.53
CA ASP A 88 -16.94 -1.12 10.83
C ASP A 88 -17.18 -1.13 12.34
N SER A 89 -17.35 0.06 12.93
CA SER A 89 -17.60 0.22 14.36
C SER A 89 -18.94 -0.34 14.82
N GLY A 90 -19.91 -0.50 13.91
CA GLY A 90 -21.21 -1.11 14.18
C GLY A 90 -21.20 -2.64 14.15
N ALA A 91 -20.17 -3.25 13.55
CA ALA A 91 -20.04 -4.70 13.44
C ALA A 91 -19.51 -5.31 14.75
N LYS A 92 -20.07 -6.47 15.16
CA LYS A 92 -19.70 -7.15 16.41
C LYS A 92 -18.24 -7.59 16.44
N ASP A 93 -17.71 -8.05 15.31
CA ASP A 93 -16.31 -8.45 15.12
C ASP A 93 -15.44 -7.29 14.61
N GLY A 94 -16.05 -6.14 14.33
CA GLY A 94 -15.44 -4.94 13.77
C GLY A 94 -15.16 -4.99 12.27
N TYR A 95 -15.60 -6.03 11.54
CA TYR A 95 -15.35 -6.14 10.11
C TYR A 95 -16.56 -5.67 9.28
N LEU A 96 -16.28 -4.87 8.25
CA LEU A 96 -17.26 -4.40 7.27
C LEU A 96 -17.94 -5.56 6.54
N PHE A 97 -17.15 -6.57 6.13
CA PHE A 97 -17.62 -7.77 5.45
C PHE A 97 -17.72 -8.96 6.42
N SER A 98 -18.47 -8.78 7.51
CA SER A 98 -18.59 -9.73 8.63
C SER A 98 -19.52 -10.92 8.39
N LYS A 99 -20.33 -10.91 7.31
CA LYS A 99 -21.30 -11.98 7.02
C LYS A 99 -21.23 -12.41 5.56
N PRO A 100 -21.52 -13.68 5.23
CA PRO A 100 -21.67 -14.10 3.86
C PRO A 100 -22.84 -13.40 3.18
N GLY A 101 -22.72 -13.17 1.88
CA GLY A 101 -23.78 -12.62 1.05
C GLY A 101 -23.26 -11.63 0.01
N ARG A 102 -24.20 -10.95 -0.65
CA ARG A 102 -23.90 -9.96 -1.68
C ARG A 102 -23.97 -8.56 -1.10
N TYR A 103 -22.84 -7.88 -1.07
CA TYR A 103 -22.71 -6.48 -0.71
C TYR A 103 -22.69 -5.61 -1.97
N ILE A 104 -23.19 -4.38 -1.87
CA ILE A 104 -23.06 -3.38 -2.93
C ILE A 104 -22.21 -2.24 -2.40
N VAL A 105 -21.10 -1.97 -3.07
CA VAL A 105 -20.17 -0.89 -2.74
C VAL A 105 -20.20 0.13 -3.86
N SER A 106 -20.35 1.40 -3.51
CA SER A 106 -20.16 2.53 -4.43
C SER A 106 -19.32 3.58 -3.75
N ALA A 107 -18.64 4.40 -4.54
CA ALA A 107 -17.80 5.45 -4.00
C ALA A 107 -17.86 6.70 -4.88
N GLU A 108 -17.69 7.85 -4.25
CA GLU A 108 -17.52 9.14 -4.91
C GLU A 108 -16.22 9.76 -4.41
N LEU A 109 -15.35 10.14 -5.34
CA LEU A 109 -14.12 10.87 -5.06
C LEU A 109 -14.30 12.30 -5.58
N THR A 110 -14.19 13.27 -4.69
CA THR A 110 -14.16 14.68 -5.04
C THR A 110 -12.74 15.21 -4.90
N GLY A 111 -12.25 15.89 -5.94
CA GLY A 111 -10.93 16.52 -5.95
C GLY A 111 -10.96 17.86 -6.66
N SER A 112 -10.02 18.75 -6.31
CA SER A 112 -9.85 20.04 -7.00
C SER A 112 -8.69 19.93 -7.98
N ILE A 113 -8.95 20.15 -9.26
CA ILE A 113 -7.90 20.26 -10.28
C ILE A 113 -7.45 21.72 -10.33
N LEU A 114 -6.15 21.97 -10.20
CA LEU A 114 -5.61 23.32 -10.17
C LEU A 114 -5.94 24.03 -11.48
N ARG A 115 -6.56 25.21 -11.38
CA ARG A 115 -7.10 26.07 -12.48
C ARG A 115 -8.52 25.73 -12.94
N GLU A 116 -9.17 24.72 -12.38
CA GLU A 116 -10.60 24.49 -12.57
C GLU A 116 -11.41 25.11 -11.43
N ALA A 117 -12.48 25.83 -11.76
CA ALA A 117 -13.34 26.47 -10.76
C ALA A 117 -14.27 25.47 -10.05
N THR A 118 -14.54 24.32 -10.68
CA THR A 118 -15.46 23.30 -10.16
C THR A 118 -14.65 22.06 -9.78
N PRO A 119 -14.86 21.48 -8.59
CA PRO A 119 -14.25 20.20 -8.23
C PRO A 119 -14.64 19.10 -9.22
N ALA A 120 -13.66 18.27 -9.58
CA ALA A 120 -13.90 17.05 -10.32
C ALA A 120 -14.53 16.01 -9.37
N VAL A 121 -15.55 15.32 -9.86
CA VAL A 121 -16.22 14.22 -9.15
C VAL A 121 -16.08 12.97 -9.98
N VAL A 122 -15.51 11.92 -9.38
CA VAL A 122 -15.33 10.61 -10.00
C VAL A 122 -16.12 9.59 -9.20
N THR A 123 -16.95 8.80 -9.89
CA THR A 123 -17.83 7.82 -9.23
C THR A 123 -17.39 6.40 -9.56
N LEU A 124 -17.23 5.58 -8.53
CA LEU A 124 -17.32 4.13 -8.63
C LEU A 124 -18.81 3.76 -8.61
N PRO A 125 -19.38 3.26 -9.73
CA PRO A 125 -20.77 2.84 -9.76
C PRO A 125 -21.03 1.70 -8.75
N PRO A 126 -22.29 1.47 -8.36
CA PRO A 126 -22.66 0.33 -7.52
C PRO A 126 -22.07 -0.98 -8.04
N THR A 127 -21.11 -1.51 -7.29
CA THR A 127 -20.32 -2.69 -7.64
C THR A 127 -20.60 -3.79 -6.62
N ALA A 128 -20.91 -5.00 -7.10
CA ALA A 128 -21.20 -6.11 -6.23
C ALA A 128 -19.90 -6.74 -5.68
N VAL A 129 -19.88 -6.98 -4.37
CA VAL A 129 -18.85 -7.78 -3.69
C VAL A 129 -19.55 -9.01 -3.11
N THR A 130 -19.12 -10.19 -3.54
CA THR A 130 -19.64 -11.47 -3.05
C THR A 130 -18.76 -11.96 -1.91
N VAL A 131 -19.35 -12.06 -0.73
CA VAL A 131 -18.67 -12.54 0.49
C VAL A 131 -19.07 -13.98 0.74
N LYS A 132 -18.10 -14.89 0.66
CA LYS A 132 -18.26 -16.31 0.96
C LYS A 132 -18.01 -16.58 2.44
N ALA A 133 -18.64 -17.62 2.97
CA ALA A 133 -18.28 -18.11 4.30
C ALA A 133 -16.81 -18.54 4.31
N ALA A 134 -16.10 -18.22 5.39
CA ALA A 134 -14.78 -18.75 5.61
C ALA A 134 -14.90 -20.23 6.00
N GLU A 135 -14.10 -21.10 5.38
CA GLU A 135 -14.09 -22.55 5.62
C GLU A 135 -12.66 -23.03 5.94
N GLY A 136 -12.54 -24.19 6.58
CA GLY A 136 -11.24 -24.82 6.89
C GLY A 136 -10.25 -23.87 7.56
N ASN A 137 -9.05 -23.76 6.97
CA ASN A 137 -7.98 -22.90 7.48
C ASN A 137 -8.37 -21.41 7.49
N ALA A 138 -9.18 -20.95 6.53
CA ALA A 138 -9.65 -19.56 6.52
C ALA A 138 -10.57 -19.29 7.72
N ALA A 139 -11.48 -20.22 8.05
CA ALA A 139 -12.34 -20.10 9.24
C ALA A 139 -11.51 -20.04 10.53
N ALA A 140 -10.49 -20.91 10.64
CA ALA A 140 -9.60 -20.95 11.80
C ALA A 140 -8.77 -19.66 11.94
N ALA A 141 -8.23 -19.15 10.83
CA ALA A 141 -7.50 -17.89 10.78
C ALA A 141 -8.39 -16.70 11.16
N PHE A 142 -9.57 -16.59 10.55
CA PHE A 142 -10.50 -15.49 10.84
C PHE A 142 -10.94 -15.48 12.29
N LYS A 143 -11.16 -16.66 12.90
CA LYS A 143 -11.49 -16.75 14.33
C LYS A 143 -10.46 -16.08 15.24
N LEU A 144 -9.17 -16.10 14.86
CA LEU A 144 -8.13 -15.39 15.60
C LEU A 144 -8.17 -13.88 15.37
N LEU A 145 -8.59 -13.46 14.18
CA LEU A 145 -8.63 -12.07 13.73
C LEU A 145 -9.95 -11.34 14.06
N ALA A 146 -11.03 -12.06 14.36
CA ALA A 146 -12.40 -11.55 14.53
C ALA A 146 -12.58 -10.74 15.82
N LYS A 147 -11.86 -9.61 15.92
CA LYS A 147 -11.90 -8.65 17.01
C LYS A 147 -11.84 -7.22 16.46
N PRO A 148 -12.60 -6.26 17.03
CA PRO A 148 -12.64 -4.90 16.51
C PRO A 148 -11.28 -4.20 16.46
N GLU A 149 -10.41 -4.39 17.45
CA GLU A 149 -9.06 -3.82 17.48
C GLU A 149 -8.15 -4.37 16.39
N MET A 150 -8.35 -5.63 15.98
CA MET A 150 -7.61 -6.23 14.87
C MET A 150 -8.09 -5.64 13.54
N ALA A 151 -9.41 -5.58 13.30
CA ALA A 151 -9.97 -4.95 12.11
C ALA A 151 -9.52 -3.49 11.96
N LYS A 152 -9.50 -2.75 13.08
CA LYS A 152 -9.00 -1.37 13.13
C LYS A 152 -7.51 -1.26 12.81
N SER A 153 -6.69 -2.17 13.33
CA SER A 153 -5.26 -2.23 13.03
C SER A 153 -4.99 -2.55 11.56
N LEU A 154 -5.78 -3.46 10.97
CA LEU A 154 -5.75 -3.79 9.55
C LEU A 154 -6.15 -2.60 8.68
N GLN A 155 -7.22 -1.87 9.06
CA GLN A 155 -7.65 -0.64 8.38
C GLN A 155 -6.52 0.40 8.34
N ARG A 156 -5.77 0.54 9.44
CA ARG A 156 -4.67 1.51 9.57
C ARG A 156 -3.36 1.02 8.96
N GLY A 157 -3.26 -0.27 8.64
CA GLY A 157 -2.02 -0.91 8.21
C GLY A 157 -0.92 -0.90 9.28
N MET A 158 -1.26 -0.82 10.57
CA MET A 158 -0.30 -0.80 11.67
C MET A 158 -0.87 -1.51 12.90
N ALA A 159 -0.08 -2.40 13.51
CA ALA A 159 -0.48 -3.06 14.76
C ALA A 159 -0.48 -2.04 15.91
N GLU A 160 -1.62 -1.90 16.59
CA GLU A 160 -1.73 -0.95 17.72
C GLU A 160 -0.96 -1.41 18.97
N ASN A 161 -0.76 -2.72 19.14
CA ASN A 161 -0.02 -3.28 20.27
C ASN A 161 0.60 -4.65 19.95
N GLU A 162 1.40 -5.15 20.89
CA GLU A 162 2.13 -6.41 20.73
C GLU A 162 1.21 -7.63 20.61
N ALA A 163 0.06 -7.64 21.31
CA ALA A 163 -0.87 -8.75 21.25
C ALA A 163 -1.50 -8.90 19.85
N ILE A 164 -1.80 -7.77 19.20
CA ILE A 164 -2.26 -7.73 17.80
C ILE A 164 -1.16 -8.23 16.88
N ALA A 165 0.07 -7.73 17.02
CA ALA A 165 1.20 -8.16 16.20
C ALA A 165 1.50 -9.66 16.35
N ASN A 166 1.44 -10.21 17.56
CA ASN A 166 1.64 -11.64 17.83
C ASN A 166 0.52 -12.49 17.24
N THR A 167 -0.73 -12.03 17.31
CA THR A 167 -1.87 -12.69 16.66
C THR A 167 -1.70 -12.71 15.15
N ALA A 168 -1.28 -11.58 14.56
CA ALA A 168 -1.04 -11.45 13.13
C ALA A 168 0.11 -12.37 12.66
N ARG A 169 1.21 -12.42 13.41
CA ARG A 169 2.33 -13.34 13.13
C ARG A 169 1.89 -14.80 13.20
N LYS A 170 1.09 -15.15 14.21
CA LYS A 170 0.52 -16.49 14.33
C LYS A 170 -0.33 -16.85 13.11
N VAL A 171 -1.21 -15.95 12.66
CA VAL A 171 -2.03 -16.19 11.47
C VAL A 171 -1.17 -16.37 10.21
N ALA A 172 -0.17 -15.52 10.00
CA ALA A 172 0.70 -15.59 8.84
C ALA A 172 1.59 -16.86 8.79
N SER A 173 1.89 -17.42 9.96
CA SER A 173 2.68 -18.64 10.13
C SER A 173 1.82 -19.91 10.01
N ASP A 174 0.73 -19.98 10.78
CA ASP A 174 -0.09 -21.18 10.91
C ASP A 174 -1.07 -21.35 9.74
N PHE A 175 -1.43 -20.25 9.06
CA PHE A 175 -2.42 -20.23 7.98
C PHE A 175 -1.90 -19.52 6.71
N PRO A 176 -0.75 -19.95 6.17
CA PRO A 176 -0.01 -19.23 5.13
C PRO A 176 -0.79 -19.04 3.82
N ASP A 177 -1.69 -19.96 3.49
CA ASP A 177 -2.43 -19.97 2.22
C ASP A 177 -3.80 -19.31 2.32
N THR A 178 -4.10 -18.66 3.46
CA THR A 178 -5.37 -17.96 3.64
C THR A 178 -5.31 -16.53 3.10
N PRO A 179 -6.44 -15.95 2.67
CA PRO A 179 -6.48 -14.57 2.19
C PRO A 179 -6.12 -13.53 3.26
N TYR A 180 -6.14 -13.90 4.54
CA TYR A 180 -5.74 -13.02 5.63
C TYR A 180 -4.23 -12.94 5.84
N SER A 181 -3.51 -14.01 5.47
CA SER A 181 -2.07 -14.15 5.72
C SER A 181 -1.22 -12.98 5.22
N PRO A 182 -1.37 -12.48 3.97
CA PRO A 182 -0.56 -11.34 3.51
C PRO A 182 -0.81 -10.07 4.32
N TYR A 183 -2.06 -9.78 4.71
CA TYR A 183 -2.37 -8.63 5.56
C TYR A 183 -1.83 -8.81 6.98
N ALA A 184 -1.95 -10.01 7.54
CA ALA A 184 -1.44 -10.33 8.87
C ALA A 184 0.10 -10.24 8.92
N LEU A 185 0.79 -10.71 7.87
CA LEU A 185 2.24 -10.59 7.75
C LEU A 185 2.68 -9.13 7.64
N TYR A 186 2.01 -8.33 6.81
CA TYR A 186 2.26 -6.89 6.71
C TYR A 186 2.08 -6.19 8.07
N LEU A 187 1.00 -6.52 8.79
CA LEU A 187 0.70 -5.95 10.09
C LEU A 187 1.75 -6.33 11.15
N ALA A 188 2.22 -7.58 11.14
CA ALA A 188 3.29 -8.03 12.01
C ALA A 188 4.64 -7.36 11.70
N ALA A 189 4.94 -7.12 10.42
CA ALA A 189 6.16 -6.46 9.98
C ALA A 189 6.19 -4.98 10.41
N THR A 190 5.09 -4.25 10.25
CA THR A 190 4.99 -2.83 10.65
C THR A 190 5.14 -2.62 12.16
N TRP A 191 4.74 -3.59 12.99
CA TRP A 191 4.99 -3.55 14.45
C TRP A 191 6.47 -3.44 14.80
N ASN A 192 7.33 -4.08 14.01
CA ASN A 192 8.78 -4.05 14.20
C ASN A 192 9.41 -2.72 13.74
N MET A 193 8.66 -1.84 13.08
CA MET A 193 9.13 -0.49 12.70
C MET A 193 8.74 0.59 13.72
N ARG A 194 8.13 0.23 14.86
CA ARG A 194 7.62 1.21 15.82
C ARG A 194 8.75 2.06 16.44
N PRO A 195 8.55 3.37 16.65
CA PRO A 195 9.60 4.25 17.17
C PRO A 195 10.14 3.87 18.56
N GLN A 196 9.33 3.25 19.41
CA GLN A 196 9.68 2.98 20.81
C GLN A 196 10.71 1.86 20.96
N ALA A 197 10.70 0.88 20.05
CA ALA A 197 11.60 -0.27 20.07
C ALA A 197 11.68 -0.86 18.65
N PRO A 198 12.31 -0.14 17.70
CA PRO A 198 12.41 -0.61 16.33
C PRO A 198 13.33 -1.81 16.24
N ASN A 199 12.93 -2.80 15.45
CA ASN A 199 13.72 -3.95 15.04
C ASN A 199 13.65 -4.03 13.51
N TYR A 200 14.43 -3.17 12.85
CA TYR A 200 14.39 -3.01 11.40
C TYR A 200 14.88 -4.25 10.66
N GLU A 201 15.76 -5.04 11.25
CA GLU A 201 16.22 -6.32 10.70
C GLU A 201 15.06 -7.33 10.61
N GLN A 202 14.30 -7.49 11.69
CA GLN A 202 13.12 -8.36 11.68
C GLN A 202 12.03 -7.81 10.76
N ALA A 203 11.78 -6.50 10.78
CA ALA A 203 10.83 -5.86 9.87
C ALA A 203 11.20 -6.14 8.40
N ALA A 204 12.47 -5.93 8.03
CA ALA A 204 12.98 -6.21 6.68
C ALA A 204 12.91 -7.71 6.32
N SER A 205 13.08 -8.61 7.28
CA SER A 205 12.87 -10.04 7.07
C SER A 205 11.40 -10.35 6.74
N ASP A 206 10.47 -9.82 7.55
CA ASP A 206 9.03 -10.07 7.41
C ASP A 206 8.47 -9.46 6.11
N PHE A 207 8.90 -8.25 5.74
CA PHE A 207 8.50 -7.65 4.45
C PHE A 207 9.07 -8.39 3.25
N ARG A 208 10.31 -8.89 3.31
CA ARG A 208 10.84 -9.77 2.24
C ARG A 208 10.03 -11.05 2.12
N ALA A 209 9.64 -11.66 3.24
CA ALA A 209 8.76 -12.82 3.24
C ALA A 209 7.39 -12.49 2.62
N MET A 210 6.86 -11.29 2.87
CA MET A 210 5.62 -10.82 2.23
C MET A 210 5.78 -10.76 0.72
N VAL A 211 6.79 -10.03 0.23
CA VAL A 211 7.02 -9.82 -1.20
C VAL A 211 7.29 -11.15 -1.91
N GLY A 212 8.07 -12.04 -1.30
CA GLY A 212 8.38 -13.35 -1.87
C GLY A 212 7.22 -14.34 -1.89
N ARG A 213 6.39 -14.38 -0.82
CA ARG A 213 5.27 -15.33 -0.72
C ARG A 213 4.01 -14.83 -1.43
N TYR A 214 3.80 -13.53 -1.52
CA TYR A 214 2.59 -12.91 -2.05
C TYR A 214 2.87 -11.84 -3.11
N PRO A 215 3.63 -12.14 -4.18
CA PRO A 215 4.18 -11.15 -5.10
C PRO A 215 3.14 -10.33 -5.89
N ASN A 216 1.90 -10.81 -5.97
CA ASN A 216 0.80 -10.12 -6.67
C ASN A 216 -0.22 -9.47 -5.71
N HIS A 217 0.06 -9.44 -4.40
CA HIS A 217 -0.87 -8.92 -3.42
C HIS A 217 -0.81 -7.38 -3.34
N VAL A 218 -1.95 -6.75 -3.02
CA VAL A 218 -2.06 -5.27 -2.96
C VAL A 218 -1.11 -4.62 -1.94
N MET A 219 -0.68 -5.37 -0.92
CA MET A 219 0.29 -4.92 0.08
C MET A 219 1.76 -5.04 -0.36
N VAL A 220 2.06 -5.48 -1.58
CA VAL A 220 3.46 -5.61 -2.05
C VAL A 220 4.11 -4.24 -2.18
N SER A 221 3.50 -3.28 -2.87
CA SER A 221 4.09 -1.92 -3.01
C SER A 221 4.37 -1.26 -1.66
N PRO A 222 3.42 -1.25 -0.68
CA PRO A 222 3.71 -0.82 0.68
C PRO A 222 4.85 -1.60 1.35
N SER A 223 4.92 -2.92 1.19
CA SER A 223 5.97 -3.74 1.80
C SER A 223 7.35 -3.42 1.23
N VAL A 224 7.45 -3.23 -0.08
CA VAL A 224 8.71 -2.83 -0.73
C VAL A 224 9.13 -1.44 -0.29
N PHE A 225 8.21 -0.48 -0.20
CA PHE A 225 8.56 0.84 0.31
C PHE A 225 9.05 0.76 1.77
N ASN A 226 8.43 -0.05 2.60
CA ASN A 226 8.91 -0.27 3.97
C ASN A 226 10.26 -0.98 4.01
N LEU A 227 10.62 -1.82 3.03
CA LEU A 227 11.98 -2.34 2.88
C LEU A 227 13.00 -1.23 2.62
N VAL A 228 12.68 -0.26 1.75
CA VAL A 228 13.51 0.93 1.56
C VAL A 228 13.74 1.64 2.89
N LEU A 229 12.67 1.88 3.66
CA LEU A 229 12.77 2.55 4.96
C LEU A 229 13.58 1.75 5.99
N CYS A 230 13.38 0.43 6.07
CA CYS A 230 14.16 -0.43 6.96
C CYS A 230 15.65 -0.41 6.58
N SER A 231 15.98 -0.57 5.29
CA SER A 231 17.36 -0.52 4.81
C SER A 231 18.03 0.84 5.06
N MET A 232 17.30 1.95 4.90
CA MET A 232 17.80 3.28 5.27
C MET A 232 18.10 3.37 6.77
N ALA A 233 17.18 2.90 7.63
CA ALA A 233 17.38 2.92 9.07
C ALA A 233 18.57 2.06 9.52
N LEU A 234 18.84 0.96 8.81
CA LEU A 234 20.01 0.10 8.96
C LEU A 234 21.29 0.65 8.31
N LYS A 235 21.23 1.84 7.70
CA LYS A 235 22.34 2.48 6.95
C LYS A 235 22.84 1.66 5.75
N GLN A 236 22.02 0.76 5.23
CA GLN A 236 22.29 -0.05 4.04
C GLN A 236 21.78 0.68 2.79
N LEU A 237 22.41 1.80 2.45
CA LEU A 237 21.90 2.71 1.41
C LEU A 237 21.86 2.09 0.01
N ASP A 238 22.80 1.20 -0.33
CA ASP A 238 22.78 0.50 -1.61
C ASP A 238 21.60 -0.46 -1.71
N VAL A 239 21.31 -1.21 -0.63
CA VAL A 239 20.15 -2.11 -0.56
C VAL A 239 18.84 -1.31 -0.60
N ALA A 240 18.78 -0.17 0.10
CA ALA A 240 17.62 0.71 0.05
C ALA A 240 17.38 1.26 -1.37
N ARG A 241 18.46 1.61 -2.08
CA ARG A 241 18.41 2.05 -3.48
C ARG A 241 17.87 0.93 -4.39
N ASP A 242 18.35 -0.30 -4.22
CA ASP A 242 17.87 -1.44 -5.02
C ASP A 242 16.37 -1.71 -4.81
N TRP A 243 15.89 -1.70 -3.57
CA TRP A 243 14.44 -1.82 -3.29
C TRP A 243 13.62 -0.66 -3.85
N PHE A 244 14.15 0.56 -3.84
CA PHE A 244 13.47 1.72 -4.40
C PHE A 244 13.28 1.59 -5.90
N TRP A 245 14.32 1.16 -6.64
CA TRP A 245 14.22 0.92 -8.07
C TRP A 245 13.31 -0.27 -8.39
N TYR A 246 13.36 -1.34 -7.59
CA TYR A 246 12.41 -2.44 -7.72
C TYR A 246 10.96 -1.97 -7.57
N LEU A 247 10.66 -1.09 -6.60
CA LEU A 247 9.33 -0.50 -6.45
C LEU A 247 8.94 0.35 -7.65
N ARG A 248 9.88 1.14 -8.20
CA ARG A 248 9.63 1.97 -9.38
C ARG A 248 9.24 1.12 -10.59
N ASP A 249 9.88 -0.03 -10.77
CA ASP A 249 9.58 -0.94 -11.88
C ASP A 249 8.28 -1.71 -11.66
N LEU A 250 8.02 -2.12 -10.42
CA LEU A 250 6.83 -2.87 -10.03
C LEU A 250 5.55 -2.02 -10.06
N ASP A 251 5.63 -0.81 -9.51
CA ASP A 251 4.51 0.11 -9.31
C ASP A 251 4.98 1.57 -9.38
N PRO A 252 5.27 2.08 -10.59
CA PRO A 252 5.71 3.47 -10.77
C PRO A 252 4.68 4.49 -10.31
N ALA A 253 3.41 4.08 -10.19
CA ALA A 253 2.32 4.91 -9.73
C ALA A 253 2.20 4.95 -8.20
N TYR A 254 2.98 4.16 -7.44
CA TYR A 254 2.81 4.07 -5.99
C TYR A 254 2.88 5.45 -5.32
N ALA A 255 1.91 5.76 -4.45
CA ALA A 255 1.71 7.11 -3.92
C ALA A 255 2.93 7.76 -3.26
N LEU A 256 3.84 6.95 -2.72
CA LEU A 256 5.04 7.40 -2.04
C LEU A 256 6.26 7.56 -2.97
N MET A 257 6.17 7.14 -4.24
CA MET A 257 7.23 7.26 -5.26
C MET A 257 7.25 8.63 -5.95
N ARG A 258 7.00 9.70 -5.19
CA ARG A 258 6.89 11.07 -5.73
C ARG A 258 8.03 11.97 -5.31
N ARG A 259 8.32 13.00 -6.11
CA ARG A 259 9.35 14.00 -5.83
C ARG A 259 9.14 14.75 -4.51
N GLU A 260 7.89 14.92 -4.08
CA GLU A 260 7.56 15.59 -2.83
C GLU A 260 7.78 14.70 -1.60
N ASN A 261 7.82 13.37 -1.77
CA ASN A 261 8.13 12.46 -0.68
C ASN A 261 9.65 12.52 -0.40
N PRO A 262 10.10 12.85 0.82
CA PRO A 262 11.53 13.02 1.10
C PRO A 262 12.38 11.78 0.83
N THR A 263 11.84 10.58 1.10
CA THR A 263 12.53 9.31 0.83
C THR A 263 12.71 9.10 -0.67
N ALA A 264 11.65 9.31 -1.45
CA ALA A 264 11.75 9.17 -2.89
C ALA A 264 12.61 10.29 -3.52
N ALA A 265 12.50 11.52 -3.03
CA ALA A 265 13.38 12.62 -3.42
C ALA A 265 14.85 12.28 -3.16
N TYR A 266 15.16 11.67 -2.01
CA TYR A 266 16.51 11.19 -1.72
C TYR A 266 17.00 10.26 -2.84
N PHE A 267 16.27 9.21 -3.21
CA PHE A 267 16.75 8.28 -4.25
C PHE A 267 16.62 8.79 -5.69
N TYR A 268 15.73 9.74 -5.97
CA TYR A 268 15.63 10.39 -7.28
C TYR A 268 16.75 11.40 -7.53
N PHE A 269 17.27 12.05 -6.49
CA PHE A 269 18.22 13.16 -6.60
C PHE A 269 19.59 12.90 -5.94
N ASP A 270 19.78 11.79 -5.22
CA ASP A 270 21.08 11.35 -4.71
C ASP A 270 22.01 10.95 -5.87
N HIS A 271 23.18 11.56 -5.87
CA HIS A 271 24.21 11.58 -6.91
C HIS A 271 23.71 11.76 -8.36
N VAL A 272 23.52 13.03 -8.74
CA VAL A 272 23.35 13.46 -10.15
C VAL A 272 24.37 12.81 -11.10
N GLU A 273 25.60 12.51 -10.65
CA GLU A 273 26.59 11.80 -11.47
C GLU A 273 26.34 10.28 -11.66
N THR A 274 25.83 9.54 -10.66
CA THR A 274 25.55 8.08 -10.82
C THR A 274 24.14 7.81 -11.31
N ALA A 275 23.16 8.65 -10.96
CA ALA A 275 21.81 8.60 -11.53
C ALA A 275 21.80 8.93 -13.03
N GLN A 276 22.71 9.80 -13.51
CA GLN A 276 22.89 10.06 -14.94
C GLN A 276 23.54 8.89 -15.71
N GLN A 277 24.24 7.98 -15.02
CA GLN A 277 24.92 6.84 -15.67
C GLN A 277 24.04 5.61 -15.86
N ARG A 278 22.92 5.47 -15.12
CA ARG A 278 21.95 4.40 -15.37
C ARG A 278 20.89 4.87 -16.37
N ARG A 279 21.09 4.49 -17.64
CA ARG A 279 20.12 4.74 -18.71
C ARG A 279 18.90 3.82 -18.57
N TRP A 280 17.72 4.38 -18.86
CA TRP A 280 16.38 3.83 -18.62
C TRP A 280 16.04 2.49 -19.33
N TRP A 281 16.92 1.97 -20.18
CA TRP A 281 16.72 0.72 -20.92
C TRP A 281 17.58 -0.46 -20.43
N MET A 282 18.41 -0.32 -19.39
CA MET A 282 19.17 -1.44 -18.82
C MET A 282 18.34 -2.32 -17.85
N VAL A 283 17.00 -2.26 -17.94
CA VAL A 283 16.04 -2.99 -17.09
C VAL A 283 15.20 -3.97 -17.91
N GLU A 284 15.75 -4.53 -18.99
CA GLU A 284 15.11 -5.57 -19.82
C GLU A 284 15.02 -6.95 -19.13
N LYS A 285 14.61 -7.03 -17.84
CA LYS A 285 14.26 -8.25 -17.04
C LYS A 285 15.34 -9.37 -16.92
N PRO A 286 15.23 -10.33 -15.97
CA PRO A 286 14.34 -10.44 -14.81
C PRO A 286 15.09 -10.12 -13.50
N TRP A 287 14.45 -9.36 -12.62
CA TRP A 287 15.01 -9.08 -11.29
C TRP A 287 14.43 -10.07 -10.29
N ASP A 288 15.29 -10.92 -9.73
CA ASP A 288 14.99 -11.64 -8.49
C ASP A 288 14.95 -10.62 -7.33
N ALA A 289 14.03 -10.80 -6.39
CA ALA A 289 13.94 -9.96 -5.20
C ALA A 289 15.33 -9.87 -4.52
N PRO A 290 15.86 -8.67 -4.21
CA PRO A 290 17.19 -8.53 -3.64
C PRO A 290 17.36 -9.41 -2.40
N GLY A 291 18.18 -10.45 -2.52
CA GLY A 291 18.56 -11.30 -1.40
C GLY A 291 19.50 -10.56 -0.44
N PRO A 292 19.72 -11.06 0.79
CA PRO A 292 20.73 -10.51 1.68
C PRO A 292 22.16 -10.56 1.06
N ASP A 293 22.36 -11.38 0.03
CA ASP A 293 23.62 -11.56 -0.69
C ASP A 293 23.69 -10.78 -2.02
N THR A 294 22.78 -9.82 -2.24
CA THR A 294 22.90 -8.90 -3.40
C THR A 294 24.31 -8.30 -3.34
N PRO A 295 25.13 -8.41 -4.40
CA PRO A 295 26.54 -8.07 -4.31
C PRO A 295 26.65 -6.63 -3.80
N GLN A 296 27.10 -6.45 -2.55
CA GLN A 296 27.56 -5.15 -2.08
C GLN A 296 28.45 -4.63 -3.19
N ALA A 297 28.10 -3.46 -3.75
CA ALA A 297 28.84 -2.85 -4.83
C ALA A 297 30.32 -3.01 -4.50
N LYS A 298 31.02 -3.88 -5.24
CA LYS A 298 32.45 -4.13 -5.03
C LYS A 298 33.06 -2.73 -4.99
N LYS A 299 33.52 -2.30 -3.81
CA LYS A 299 34.17 -1.00 -3.65
C LYS A 299 35.13 -0.88 -4.82
N ALA A 300 34.91 0.11 -5.69
CA ALA A 300 35.75 0.34 -6.84
C ALA A 300 37.18 0.37 -6.32
N GLN A 301 37.96 -0.67 -6.67
CA GLN A 301 39.38 -0.64 -6.39
C GLN A 301 39.94 0.54 -7.19
N PRO A 302 40.72 1.44 -6.57
CA PRO A 302 41.32 2.54 -7.31
C PRO A 302 42.18 1.93 -8.42
N ILE A 303 41.92 2.37 -9.65
CA ILE A 303 42.71 2.00 -10.82
C ILE A 303 44.15 2.45 -10.52
N SER A 304 45.08 1.49 -10.60
CA SER A 304 46.51 1.77 -10.41
C SER A 304 46.99 2.78 -11.46
N PRO A 305 47.85 3.74 -11.10
CA PRO A 305 48.42 4.71 -12.05
C PRO A 305 49.26 4.09 -13.20
N GLU A 306 49.43 2.77 -13.25
CA GLU A 306 50.25 2.09 -14.25
C GLU A 306 49.50 1.69 -15.54
N GLU A 307 48.22 2.03 -15.68
CA GLU A 307 47.47 1.84 -16.94
C GLU A 307 46.97 3.17 -17.54
N GLN A 308 47.91 4.10 -17.79
CA GLN A 308 47.74 5.20 -18.75
C GLN A 308 48.82 5.16 -19.83
#